data_AF-A0A8H3KQH9-F1
#
_entry.id   AF-A0A8H3KQH9-F1
#
_cell.length_a   1.000
_cell.length_b   1.000
_cell.length_c   1.000
_cell.angle_alpha   90.00
_cell.angle_beta   90.00
_cell.angle_gamma   90.00
#
_symmetry.space_group_name_H-M   'P 1'
#
loop_
_entity.id
_entity.type
_entity.pdbx_description
1 polymer ?
#
loop_
_entity_poly.entity_id
_entity_poly.type
_entity_poly.pdbx_seq_one_letter_code
_entity_poly.pdbx_strand_id
1 'polypeptide(L)'
;MAEILVRLKNYGTLVVDSLEAMRNEYVVAILHSAINITRDATGKELSMRPEYEVIGEESSGRVDYAIKDAENLICITEDKPQRNVIEGFAQNIKQLESSYETNKRKRKRDDGDDFDYLYGIVTTARDWHFLLYTPGRISQGSKLPLSIEFSEDALDKKSPEYQTLCNAILHLPRNIEFSCMKILSIMSSNLEVLITELEAKKTDEKAKLEALEARILKLEHDQAEREVKKNRKFQTRCIQIAKEILKEEPIIEYRPPFLNGLELDAFFQKYR
;
A
#
# COMPACT_ATOMS: atom_id res chain seq x y z
N MET A 1 11.65 20.84 -28.06
CA MET A 1 12.32 20.41 -29.32
C MET A 1 13.44 21.33 -29.78
N ALA A 2 13.22 22.63 -30.04
CA ALA A 2 14.28 23.50 -30.58
C ALA A 2 15.55 23.54 -29.70
N GLU A 3 15.38 23.60 -28.38
CA GLU A 3 16.49 23.60 -27.40
C GLU A 3 17.36 22.33 -27.46
N ILE A 4 16.72 21.18 -27.67
CA ILE A 4 17.38 19.87 -27.72
C ILE A 4 18.17 19.73 -29.03
N LEU A 5 17.60 20.20 -30.15
CA LEU A 5 18.30 20.21 -31.45
C LEU A 5 19.52 21.14 -31.43
N VAL A 6 19.44 22.28 -30.75
CA VAL A 6 20.59 23.20 -30.60
C VAL A 6 21.72 22.51 -29.84
N ARG A 7 21.41 21.82 -28.74
CA ARG A 7 22.41 21.05 -27.98
C ARG A 7 23.01 19.91 -28.81
N LEU A 8 22.16 19.14 -29.49
CA LEU A 8 22.60 18.07 -30.37
C LEU A 8 23.54 18.58 -31.47
N LYS A 9 23.27 19.75 -32.05
CA LYS A 9 24.14 20.39 -33.05
C LYS A 9 25.50 20.82 -32.48
N ASN A 10 25.56 21.20 -31.20
CA ASN A 10 26.77 21.73 -30.57
C ASN A 10 27.63 20.65 -29.92
N TYR A 11 27.01 19.63 -29.32
CA TYR A 11 27.68 18.57 -28.56
C TYR A 11 27.76 17.24 -29.32
N GLY A 12 27.02 17.10 -30.42
CA GLY A 12 26.98 15.88 -31.23
C GLY A 12 26.23 14.74 -30.56
N THR A 13 26.42 13.54 -31.09
CA THR A 13 25.75 12.31 -30.64
C THR A 13 26.08 11.99 -29.17
N LEU A 14 25.05 11.72 -28.36
CA LEU A 14 25.24 11.34 -26.95
C LEU A 14 25.54 9.84 -26.84
N VAL A 15 26.77 9.50 -26.45
CA VAL A 15 27.23 8.12 -26.30
C VAL A 15 27.09 7.60 -24.86
N VAL A 16 27.03 6.28 -24.71
CA VAL A 16 27.04 5.60 -23.40
C VAL A 16 28.35 5.98 -22.69
N ASP A 17 28.28 6.48 -21.46
CA ASP A 17 29.39 7.03 -20.66
C ASP A 17 29.93 8.41 -21.07
N SER A 18 29.13 9.21 -21.79
CA SER A 18 29.43 10.64 -21.98
C SER A 18 29.70 11.37 -20.66
N LEU A 19 30.54 12.41 -20.70
CA LEU A 19 30.88 13.23 -19.52
C LEU A 19 29.61 13.75 -18.83
N GLU A 20 29.64 13.81 -17.51
CA GLU A 20 28.52 14.28 -16.69
C GLU A 20 28.02 15.67 -17.11
N ALA A 21 28.93 16.62 -17.36
CA ALA A 21 28.57 17.94 -17.85
C ALA A 21 27.79 17.90 -19.17
N MET A 22 28.13 16.97 -20.09
CA MET A 22 27.41 16.80 -21.34
C MET A 22 26.04 16.15 -21.12
N ARG A 23 25.95 15.11 -20.29
CA ARG A 23 24.65 14.47 -19.95
C ARG A 23 23.70 15.47 -19.33
N ASN A 24 24.19 16.29 -18.40
CA ASN A 24 23.42 17.31 -17.71
C ASN A 24 22.77 18.32 -18.67
N GLU A 25 23.46 18.71 -19.75
CA GLU A 25 22.86 19.56 -20.78
C GLU A 25 21.61 18.93 -21.43
N TYR A 26 21.66 17.62 -21.72
CA TYR A 26 20.52 16.90 -22.27
C TYR A 26 19.41 16.66 -21.24
N VAL A 27 19.77 16.30 -19.99
CA VAL A 27 18.82 16.11 -18.89
C VAL A 27 18.03 17.39 -18.62
N VAL A 28 18.73 18.52 -18.46
CA VAL A 28 18.12 19.84 -18.22
C VAL A 28 17.18 20.22 -19.36
N ALA A 29 17.59 20.07 -20.62
CA ALA A 29 16.77 20.41 -21.77
C ALA A 29 15.51 19.54 -21.87
N ILE A 30 15.62 18.26 -21.51
CA ILE A 30 14.49 17.34 -21.44
C ILE A 30 13.53 17.75 -20.32
N LEU A 31 14.03 17.96 -19.10
CA LEU A 31 13.20 18.31 -17.95
C LEU A 31 12.46 19.65 -18.17
N HIS A 32 13.14 20.66 -18.73
CA HIS A 32 12.49 21.92 -19.12
C HIS A 32 11.43 21.73 -20.20
N SER A 33 11.70 20.89 -21.21
CA SER A 33 10.69 20.55 -22.22
C SER A 33 9.48 19.88 -21.58
N ALA A 34 9.69 18.96 -20.64
CA ALA A 34 8.62 18.28 -19.92
C ALA A 34 7.79 19.26 -19.07
N ILE A 35 8.43 20.14 -18.30
CA ILE A 35 7.77 21.20 -17.52
C ILE A 35 6.92 22.09 -18.42
N ASN A 36 7.47 22.54 -19.56
CA ASN A 36 6.73 23.40 -20.49
C ASN A 36 5.49 22.68 -21.06
N ILE A 37 5.63 21.41 -21.46
CA ILE A 37 4.50 20.61 -21.95
C ILE A 37 3.45 20.43 -20.85
N THR A 38 3.86 20.11 -19.62
CA THR A 38 2.93 19.99 -18.49
C THR A 38 2.22 21.30 -18.19
N ARG A 39 2.93 22.44 -18.24
CA ARG A 39 2.32 23.77 -18.09
C ARG A 39 1.28 24.03 -19.17
N ASP A 40 1.58 23.73 -20.42
CA ASP A 40 0.65 23.94 -21.54
C ASP A 40 -0.58 23.01 -21.43
N ALA A 41 -0.41 21.79 -20.93
CA ALA A 41 -1.49 20.81 -20.79
C ALA A 41 -2.38 21.03 -19.55
N THR A 42 -1.80 21.47 -18.43
CA THR A 42 -2.50 21.51 -17.12
C THR A 42 -2.70 22.92 -16.58
N GLY A 43 -2.02 23.93 -17.13
CA GLY A 43 -1.96 25.28 -16.58
C GLY A 43 -1.11 25.42 -15.31
N LYS A 44 -0.51 24.33 -14.80
CA LYS A 44 0.32 24.38 -13.59
C LYS A 44 1.69 24.99 -13.85
N GLU A 45 2.09 25.90 -12.97
CA GLU A 45 3.41 26.51 -13.02
C GLU A 45 4.40 25.70 -12.17
N LEU A 46 5.21 24.88 -12.84
CA LEU A 46 6.24 24.07 -12.20
C LEU A 46 7.60 24.79 -12.24
N SER A 47 8.36 24.66 -11.16
CA SER A 47 9.73 25.18 -11.07
C SER A 47 10.74 24.05 -10.94
N MET A 48 11.90 24.20 -11.59
CA MET A 48 13.02 23.27 -11.46
C MET A 48 14.13 23.90 -10.62
N ARG A 49 14.77 23.11 -9.77
CA ARG A 49 15.88 23.50 -8.89
C ARG A 49 17.05 22.53 -9.08
N PRO A 50 18.15 22.95 -9.71
CA PRO A 50 19.37 22.15 -9.75
C PRO A 50 20.01 22.09 -8.36
N GLU A 51 20.69 20.99 -8.06
CA GLU A 51 21.41 20.74 -6.80
C GLU A 51 20.56 21.01 -5.54
N TYR A 52 19.29 20.62 -5.57
CA TYR A 52 18.37 20.91 -4.48
C TYR A 52 18.71 20.08 -3.25
N GLU A 53 18.80 20.73 -2.09
CA GLU A 53 19.08 20.06 -0.83
C GLU A 53 17.81 19.46 -0.23
N VAL A 54 17.78 18.14 -0.14
CA VAL A 54 16.76 17.38 0.59
C VAL A 54 17.23 17.25 2.04
N ILE A 55 16.38 17.64 2.99
CA ILE A 55 16.67 17.58 4.42
C ILE A 55 15.58 16.74 5.10
N GLY A 56 15.82 15.45 5.27
CA GLY A 56 14.97 14.56 6.06
C GLY A 56 15.66 14.04 7.32
N GLU A 57 14.92 13.27 8.12
CA GLU A 57 15.47 12.59 9.29
C GLU A 57 16.39 11.43 8.91
N GLU A 58 16.03 10.67 7.87
CA GLU A 58 16.80 9.49 7.45
C GLU A 58 17.92 9.79 6.45
N SER A 59 17.74 10.84 5.64
CA SER A 59 18.74 11.27 4.67
C SER A 59 18.73 12.77 4.46
N SER A 60 19.95 13.31 4.36
CA SER A 60 20.21 14.67 3.93
C SER A 60 21.19 14.61 2.77
N GLY A 61 20.93 15.35 1.71
CA GLY A 61 21.82 15.38 0.55
C GLY A 61 21.24 16.18 -0.60
N ARG A 62 22.10 16.51 -1.56
CA ARG A 62 21.70 17.19 -2.79
C ARG A 62 21.21 16.17 -3.81
N VAL A 63 20.08 16.46 -4.43
CA VAL A 63 19.62 15.79 -5.65
C VAL A 63 20.05 16.62 -6.85
N ASP A 64 20.32 16.00 -7.99
CA ASP A 64 20.78 16.72 -9.18
C ASP A 64 19.74 17.73 -9.65
N TYR A 65 18.47 17.32 -9.68
CA TYR A 65 17.35 18.20 -10.02
C TYR A 65 16.11 17.89 -9.19
N ALA A 66 15.43 18.94 -8.74
CA ALA A 66 14.13 18.87 -8.09
C ALA A 66 13.09 19.65 -8.89
N ILE A 67 11.87 19.12 -9.00
CA ILE A 67 10.72 19.81 -9.61
C ILE A 67 9.67 20.06 -8.53
N LYS A 68 9.19 21.30 -8.45
CA LYS A 68 8.21 21.75 -7.46
C LYS A 68 6.97 22.36 -8.12
N ASP A 69 5.83 22.18 -7.48
CA ASP A 69 4.61 22.98 -7.68
C ASP A 69 4.45 23.86 -6.45
N ALA A 70 4.62 25.17 -6.66
CA ALA A 70 4.83 26.15 -5.60
C ALA A 70 5.90 25.68 -4.58
N GLU A 71 5.49 25.33 -3.36
CA GLU A 71 6.37 24.90 -2.28
C GLU A 71 6.51 23.39 -2.13
N ASN A 72 5.66 22.62 -2.81
CA ASN A 72 5.63 21.17 -2.73
C ASN A 72 6.56 20.55 -3.75
N LEU A 73 7.46 19.68 -3.28
CA LEU A 73 8.31 18.87 -4.12
C LEU A 73 7.46 17.81 -4.82
N ILE A 74 7.53 17.74 -6.15
CA ILE A 74 6.81 16.74 -6.96
C ILE A 74 7.76 15.64 -7.42
N CYS A 75 8.99 16.01 -7.79
CA CYS A 75 9.93 15.05 -8.34
C CYS A 75 11.36 15.38 -7.94
N ILE A 76 12.17 14.33 -7.73
CA ILE A 76 13.62 14.42 -7.61
C ILE A 76 14.30 13.51 -8.63
N THR A 77 15.41 14.00 -9.18
CA THR A 77 16.15 13.34 -10.26
C THR A 77 17.60 13.11 -9.84
N GLU A 78 18.11 11.93 -10.16
CA GLU A 78 19.53 11.55 -10.07
C GLU A 78 20.05 11.20 -11.47
N ASP A 79 21.01 11.98 -11.99
CA ASP A 79 21.78 11.65 -13.18
C ASP A 79 22.98 10.79 -12.78
N LYS A 80 23.10 9.61 -13.38
CA LYS A 80 24.23 8.71 -13.17
C LYS A 80 24.77 8.19 -14.50
N PRO A 81 26.09 7.95 -14.61
CA PRO A 81 26.61 7.18 -15.73
C PRO A 81 26.04 5.76 -15.72
N GLN A 82 26.02 5.08 -16.87
CA GLN A 82 25.37 3.78 -17.05
C GLN A 82 25.80 2.75 -15.99
N ARG A 83 27.10 2.73 -15.67
CA ARG A 83 27.68 1.80 -14.69
C ARG A 83 27.26 2.05 -13.23
N ASN A 84 26.70 3.22 -12.91
CA ASN A 84 26.28 3.62 -11.56
C ASN A 84 24.76 3.77 -11.42
N VAL A 85 23.96 3.29 -12.38
CA VAL A 85 22.48 3.41 -12.33
C VAL A 85 21.90 2.79 -11.05
N ILE A 86 22.43 1.66 -10.58
CA ILE A 86 21.97 1.01 -9.35
C ILE A 86 22.22 1.88 -8.11
N GLU A 87 23.36 2.57 -8.07
CA GLU A 87 23.65 3.54 -7.02
C GLU A 87 22.68 4.73 -7.09
N GLY A 88 22.37 5.20 -8.30
CA GLY A 88 21.34 6.21 -8.55
C GLY A 88 19.97 5.81 -8.00
N PHE A 89 19.55 4.56 -8.22
CA PHE A 89 18.31 4.03 -7.62
C PHE A 89 18.35 4.06 -6.11
N ALA A 90 19.40 3.52 -5.49
CA ALA A 90 19.52 3.48 -4.03
C ALA A 90 19.51 4.89 -3.42
N GLN A 91 20.26 5.82 -4.02
CA GLN A 91 20.33 7.22 -3.60
C GLN A 91 18.96 7.91 -3.75
N ASN A 92 18.35 7.83 -4.93
CA ASN A 92 17.06 8.44 -5.22
C ASN A 92 15.96 7.91 -4.28
N ILE A 93 15.89 6.59 -4.09
CA ILE A 93 14.95 5.94 -3.16
C ILE A 93 15.08 6.51 -1.75
N LYS A 94 16.30 6.59 -1.22
CA LYS A 94 16.55 7.10 0.13
C LYS A 94 16.11 8.57 0.27
N GLN A 95 16.37 9.38 -0.76
CA GLN A 95 16.01 10.79 -0.76
C GLN A 95 14.51 11.02 -0.98
N LEU A 96 13.79 10.13 -1.66
CA LEU A 96 12.34 10.22 -1.86
C LEU A 96 11.60 10.19 -0.52
N GLU A 97 12.00 9.30 0.38
CA GLU A 97 11.43 9.19 1.73
C GLU A 97 11.64 10.47 2.55
N SER A 98 12.86 10.99 2.54
CA SER A 98 13.21 12.25 3.21
C SER A 98 12.49 13.47 2.61
N SER A 99 12.31 13.46 1.29
CA SER A 99 11.59 14.49 0.53
C SER A 99 10.10 14.49 0.85
N TYR A 100 9.50 13.31 0.98
CA TYR A 100 8.11 13.14 1.36
C TYR A 100 7.82 13.74 2.74
N GLU A 101 8.64 13.43 3.75
CA GLU A 101 8.49 13.97 5.10
C GLU A 101 8.69 15.50 5.14
N THR A 102 9.60 16.03 4.29
CA THR A 102 9.77 17.48 4.13
C THR A 102 8.48 18.14 3.65
N ASN A 103 7.83 17.57 2.63
CA ASN A 103 6.54 18.05 2.15
C ASN A 103 5.48 17.99 3.26
N LYS A 104 5.35 16.84 3.94
CA LYS A 104 4.38 16.66 5.03
C LYS A 104 4.51 17.69 6.15
N ARG A 105 5.74 18.06 6.53
CA ARG A 105 6.00 19.12 7.53
C ARG A 105 5.52 20.50 7.07
N LYS A 106 5.68 20.81 5.78
CA LYS A 106 5.18 22.06 5.20
C LYS A 106 3.64 22.07 5.10
N ARG A 107 3.04 20.92 4.77
CA ARG A 107 1.58 20.73 4.62
C ARG A 107 0.80 20.91 5.93
N LYS A 108 1.36 20.59 7.10
CA LYS A 108 0.71 20.86 8.41
C LYS A 108 0.40 22.34 8.69
N ARG A 109 0.67 23.25 7.76
CA ARG A 109 0.40 24.69 7.83
C ARG A 109 -0.75 25.15 6.93
N ASP A 110 -1.29 24.28 6.06
CA ASP A 110 -2.31 24.65 5.05
C ASP A 110 -3.26 23.46 4.77
N ASP A 111 -4.58 23.64 4.94
CA ASP A 111 -5.63 22.60 4.87
C ASP A 111 -6.00 22.18 3.41
N GLY A 112 -5.00 22.02 2.53
CA GLY A 112 -5.19 21.80 1.09
C GLY A 112 -5.13 20.34 0.62
N ASP A 113 -5.83 20.06 -0.49
CA ASP A 113 -6.01 18.73 -1.12
C ASP A 113 -4.69 18.02 -1.47
N ASP A 114 -4.62 16.74 -1.10
CA ASP A 114 -3.42 15.96 -0.83
C ASP A 114 -2.69 15.43 -2.10
N PHE A 115 -1.36 15.53 -2.08
CA PHE A 115 -0.49 14.65 -2.88
C PHE A 115 0.30 13.73 -1.94
N ASP A 116 -0.20 12.51 -1.74
CA ASP A 116 0.43 11.47 -0.91
C ASP A 116 1.58 10.74 -1.62
N TYR A 117 2.13 11.33 -2.69
CA TYR A 117 3.13 10.69 -3.50
C TYR A 117 4.19 11.67 -4.02
N LEU A 118 5.34 11.11 -4.38
CA LEU A 118 6.49 11.82 -4.93
C LEU A 118 7.12 11.00 -6.05
N TYR A 119 7.55 11.63 -7.14
CA TYR A 119 8.22 10.95 -8.24
C TYR A 119 9.73 10.94 -8.07
N GLY A 120 10.35 9.81 -8.38
CA GLY A 120 11.79 9.68 -8.53
C GLY A 120 12.16 9.47 -9.98
N ILE A 121 13.22 10.10 -10.44
CA ILE A 121 13.82 9.82 -11.74
C ILE A 121 15.28 9.42 -11.52
N VAL A 122 15.68 8.31 -12.15
CA VAL A 122 17.08 7.94 -12.31
C VAL A 122 17.37 7.92 -13.80
N THR A 123 18.36 8.68 -14.24
CA THR A 123 18.65 8.82 -15.67
C THR A 123 20.12 8.75 -16.00
N THR A 124 20.41 8.35 -17.23
CA THR A 124 21.74 8.42 -17.87
C THR A 124 21.74 9.44 -19.01
N ALA A 125 20.76 10.35 -19.01
CA ALA A 125 20.31 11.21 -20.13
C ALA A 125 19.72 10.45 -21.33
N ARG A 126 20.21 9.24 -21.63
CA ARG A 126 19.63 8.34 -22.63
C ARG A 126 18.51 7.50 -22.06
N ASP A 127 18.76 6.81 -20.95
CA ASP A 127 17.77 5.96 -20.30
C ASP A 127 17.12 6.71 -19.14
N TRP A 128 15.80 6.65 -19.06
CA TRP A 128 15.01 7.33 -18.02
C TRP A 128 14.16 6.30 -17.28
N HIS A 129 14.43 6.16 -15.99
CA HIS A 129 13.70 5.29 -15.09
C HIS A 129 12.81 6.12 -14.16
N PHE A 130 11.54 5.74 -14.07
CA PHE A 130 10.53 6.45 -13.28
C PHE A 130 10.13 5.62 -12.07
N LEU A 131 10.17 6.26 -10.92
CA LEU A 131 9.73 5.75 -9.63
C LEU A 131 8.56 6.57 -9.13
N LEU A 132 7.61 5.91 -8.48
CA LEU A 132 6.62 6.54 -7.61
C LEU A 132 6.89 6.09 -6.18
N TYR A 133 7.11 7.06 -5.33
CA TYR A 133 7.13 6.89 -3.89
C TYR A 133 5.76 7.24 -3.32
N THR A 134 5.26 6.34 -2.50
CA THR A 134 4.14 6.52 -1.57
C THR A 134 4.63 6.05 -0.20
N PRO A 135 4.08 6.52 0.92
CA PRO A 135 4.52 6.09 2.24
C PRO A 135 4.60 4.57 2.36
N GLY A 136 5.80 4.05 2.64
CA GLY A 136 6.06 2.61 2.79
C GLY A 136 6.04 1.78 1.50
N ARG A 137 5.89 2.38 0.31
CA ARG A 137 5.92 1.65 -0.97
C ARG A 137 6.58 2.45 -2.09
N ILE A 138 7.47 1.78 -2.81
CA ILE A 138 8.10 2.28 -4.03
C ILE A 138 7.66 1.42 -5.19
N SER A 139 7.23 2.07 -6.27
CA SER A 139 6.79 1.42 -7.50
C SER A 139 7.58 1.96 -8.68
N GLN A 140 7.92 1.09 -9.64
CA GLN A 140 8.57 1.50 -10.88
C GLN A 140 7.54 1.51 -12.03
N GLY A 141 7.53 2.56 -12.86
CA GLY A 141 6.52 2.71 -13.93
C GLY A 141 6.60 1.62 -15.01
N SER A 142 7.81 1.16 -15.33
CA SER A 142 8.06 0.13 -16.33
C SER A 142 9.31 -0.68 -16.03
N LYS A 143 9.33 -1.95 -16.44
CA LYS A 143 10.51 -2.82 -16.30
C LYS A 143 11.70 -2.31 -17.12
N LEU A 144 11.44 -1.73 -18.29
CA LEU A 144 12.45 -1.15 -19.18
C LEU A 144 12.46 0.38 -19.03
N PRO A 145 13.62 1.04 -19.13
CA PRO A 145 13.68 2.49 -19.18
C PRO A 145 12.98 3.03 -20.43
N LEU A 146 12.60 4.30 -20.39
CA LEU A 146 12.38 5.06 -21.61
C LEU A 146 13.73 5.48 -22.16
N SER A 147 14.12 4.89 -23.29
CA SER A 147 15.37 5.24 -23.97
C SER A 147 15.15 6.35 -24.99
N ILE A 148 16.01 7.37 -24.94
CA ILE A 148 16.06 8.50 -25.86
C ILE A 148 17.43 8.48 -26.53
N GLU A 149 17.44 8.32 -27.85
CA GLU A 149 18.66 8.34 -28.63
C GLU A 149 18.89 9.72 -29.24
N PHE A 150 20.05 10.29 -28.95
CA PHE A 150 20.50 11.55 -29.54
C PHE A 150 21.59 11.24 -30.56
N SER A 151 21.20 11.12 -31.83
CA SER A 151 22.12 10.98 -32.96
C SER A 151 22.08 12.22 -33.83
N GLU A 152 23.20 12.53 -34.50
CA GLU A 152 23.25 13.65 -35.46
C GLU A 152 22.25 13.48 -36.61
N ASP A 153 21.88 12.24 -36.95
CA ASP A 153 20.84 11.93 -37.93
C ASP A 153 19.47 12.52 -37.54
N ALA A 154 19.23 12.72 -36.24
CA ALA A 154 18.02 13.39 -35.74
C ALA A 154 18.03 14.91 -35.98
N LEU A 155 19.09 15.51 -36.55
CA LEU A 155 19.08 16.91 -36.98
C LEU A 155 18.32 17.12 -38.29
N ASP A 156 18.19 16.08 -39.13
CA ASP A 156 17.33 16.14 -40.32
C ASP A 156 15.87 15.90 -39.93
N LYS A 157 15.03 16.93 -40.05
CA LYS A 157 13.59 16.85 -39.71
C LYS A 157 12.81 15.79 -40.51
N LYS A 158 13.37 15.32 -41.64
CA LYS A 158 12.77 14.28 -42.46
C LYS A 158 13.22 12.87 -42.09
N SER A 159 14.21 12.73 -41.20
CA SER A 159 14.76 11.44 -40.82
C SER A 159 13.83 10.68 -39.87
N PRO A 160 13.83 9.33 -39.91
CA PRO A 160 13.13 8.53 -38.91
C PRO A 160 13.67 8.76 -37.49
N GLU A 161 14.95 9.12 -37.34
CA GLU A 161 15.60 9.43 -36.07
C GLU A 161 15.01 10.70 -35.44
N TYR A 162 14.75 11.76 -36.24
CA TYR A 162 14.08 12.95 -35.74
C TYR A 162 12.67 12.65 -35.24
N GLN A 163 11.91 11.84 -35.97
CA GLN A 163 10.57 11.42 -35.56
C GLN A 163 10.60 10.60 -34.28
N THR A 164 11.56 9.68 -34.17
CA THR A 164 11.79 8.86 -32.98
C THR A 164 12.13 9.73 -31.77
N LEU A 165 13.04 10.68 -31.93
CA LEU A 165 13.42 11.64 -30.89
C LEU A 165 12.22 12.51 -30.45
N CYS A 166 11.46 13.06 -31.41
CA CYS A 166 10.24 13.82 -31.12
C CYS A 166 9.23 12.99 -30.35
N ASN A 167 8.98 11.76 -30.81
CA ASN A 167 8.06 10.85 -30.15
C ASN A 167 8.54 10.55 -28.74
N ALA A 168 9.82 10.21 -28.53
CA ALA A 168 10.34 9.89 -27.20
C ALA A 168 10.18 11.08 -26.22
N ILE A 169 10.46 12.30 -26.67
CA ILE A 169 10.30 13.53 -25.86
C ILE A 169 8.83 13.84 -25.59
N LEU A 170 7.94 13.69 -26.57
CA LEU A 170 6.50 13.90 -26.36
C LEU A 170 5.88 12.83 -25.46
N HIS A 171 6.38 11.60 -25.55
CA HIS A 171 5.94 10.51 -24.69
C HIS A 171 6.55 10.61 -23.31
N LEU A 172 7.63 11.36 -23.07
CA LEU A 172 8.20 11.51 -21.73
C LEU A 172 7.22 12.18 -20.73
N PRO A 173 6.59 13.34 -21.00
CA PRO A 173 5.53 13.89 -20.15
C PRO A 173 4.34 12.95 -20.00
N ARG A 174 3.93 12.31 -21.11
CA ARG A 174 2.89 11.28 -21.05
C ARG A 174 3.33 10.09 -20.25
N ASN A 175 4.61 9.71 -20.21
CA ASN A 175 5.11 8.58 -19.45
C ASN A 175 5.30 8.95 -17.99
N ILE A 176 5.54 10.22 -17.65
CA ILE A 176 5.41 10.71 -16.29
C ILE A 176 3.95 10.53 -15.86
N GLU A 177 2.98 11.07 -16.61
CA GLU A 177 1.54 10.96 -16.35
C GLU A 177 0.99 9.51 -16.42
N PHE A 178 1.46 8.72 -17.37
CA PHE A 178 1.07 7.33 -17.62
C PHE A 178 1.80 6.39 -16.67
N SER A 179 3.00 6.72 -16.19
CA SER A 179 3.57 6.03 -15.03
C SER A 179 2.72 6.28 -13.79
N CYS A 180 2.14 7.47 -13.60
CA CYS A 180 1.12 7.67 -12.58
C CYS A 180 -0.05 6.70 -12.79
N MET A 181 -0.65 6.68 -13.98
CA MET A 181 -1.81 5.85 -14.29
C MET A 181 -1.53 4.34 -14.21
N LYS A 182 -0.36 3.90 -14.66
CA LYS A 182 0.08 2.50 -14.65
C LYS A 182 0.43 2.04 -13.25
N ILE A 183 1.07 2.90 -12.44
CA ILE A 183 1.31 2.60 -11.04
C ILE A 183 0.00 2.61 -10.25
N LEU A 184 -0.93 3.55 -10.53
CA LEU A 184 -2.30 3.50 -9.99
C LEU A 184 -2.99 2.18 -10.36
N SER A 185 -2.90 1.75 -11.62
CA SER A 185 -3.45 0.47 -12.08
C SER A 185 -2.82 -0.72 -11.36
N ILE A 186 -1.49 -0.76 -11.18
CA ILE A 186 -0.80 -1.82 -10.44
C ILE A 186 -1.20 -1.79 -8.96
N MET A 187 -1.40 -0.61 -8.37
CA MET A 187 -1.86 -0.47 -6.99
C MET A 187 -3.31 -0.91 -6.82
N SER A 188 -4.21 -0.55 -7.74
CA SER A 188 -5.59 -1.02 -7.77
C SER A 188 -5.66 -2.55 -7.87
N SER A 189 -4.92 -3.17 -8.79
CA SER A 189 -4.93 -4.62 -8.94
C SER A 189 -4.38 -5.34 -7.70
N ASN A 190 -3.32 -4.80 -7.06
CA ASN A 190 -2.81 -5.38 -5.82
C ASN A 190 -3.78 -5.21 -4.65
N LEU A 191 -4.53 -4.10 -4.61
CA LEU A 191 -5.54 -3.85 -3.58
C LEU A 191 -6.74 -4.80 -3.73
N GLU A 192 -7.20 -5.04 -4.96
CA GLU A 192 -8.27 -6.00 -5.26
C GLU A 192 -7.92 -7.43 -4.81
N VAL A 193 -6.68 -7.88 -5.06
CA VAL A 193 -6.19 -9.17 -4.59
C VAL A 193 -6.20 -9.24 -3.06
N LEU A 194 -5.71 -8.20 -2.38
CA LEU A 194 -5.65 -8.16 -0.92
C LEU A 194 -7.05 -8.15 -0.27
N ILE A 195 -8.00 -7.42 -0.88
CA ILE A 195 -9.41 -7.41 -0.46
C ILE A 195 -9.99 -8.83 -0.57
N THR A 196 -9.76 -9.51 -1.69
CA THR A 196 -10.26 -10.87 -1.92
C THR A 196 -9.70 -11.86 -0.88
N GLU A 197 -8.40 -11.76 -0.56
CA GLU A 197 -7.76 -12.58 0.47
C GLU A 197 -8.34 -12.32 1.88
N LEU A 198 -8.58 -11.06 2.22
CA LEU A 198 -9.18 -10.68 3.50
C LEU A 198 -10.63 -11.15 3.61
N GLU A 199 -11.41 -11.04 2.53
CA GLU A 199 -12.79 -11.54 2.48
C GLU A 199 -12.83 -13.06 2.66
N ALA A 200 -11.93 -13.80 2.01
CA ALA A 200 -11.80 -15.25 2.17
C ALA A 200 -11.45 -15.64 3.62
N LYS A 201 -10.50 -14.94 4.26
CA LYS A 201 -10.15 -15.15 5.68
C LYS A 201 -11.33 -14.88 6.59
N LYS A 202 -12.06 -13.79 6.36
CA LYS A 202 -13.26 -13.43 7.13
C LYS A 202 -14.34 -14.52 7.03
N THR A 203 -14.54 -15.11 5.86
CA THR A 203 -15.50 -16.22 5.69
C THR A 203 -15.07 -17.50 6.41
N ASP A 204 -13.77 -17.84 6.39
CA ASP A 204 -13.24 -19.01 7.09
C ASP A 204 -13.34 -18.86 8.62
N GLU A 205 -12.99 -17.69 9.15
CA GLU A 205 -13.15 -17.39 10.58
C GLU A 205 -14.61 -17.41 11.03
N LYS A 206 -15.52 -16.88 10.18
CA LYS A 206 -16.96 -16.95 10.46
C LYS A 206 -17.46 -18.39 10.54
N ALA A 207 -17.05 -19.26 9.60
CA ALA A 207 -17.43 -20.67 9.62
C ALA A 207 -16.87 -21.41 10.86
N LYS A 208 -15.65 -21.07 11.29
CA LYS A 208 -15.05 -21.60 12.52
C LYS A 208 -15.83 -21.17 13.77
N LEU A 209 -16.32 -19.93 13.81
CA LEU A 209 -17.13 -19.43 14.92
C LEU A 209 -18.47 -20.19 15.03
N GLU A 210 -19.20 -20.33 13.92
CA GLU A 210 -20.48 -21.07 13.88
C GLU A 210 -20.30 -22.54 14.32
N ALA A 211 -19.20 -23.19 13.92
CA ALA A 211 -18.88 -24.55 14.36
C ALA A 211 -18.56 -24.66 15.85
N LEU A 212 -17.93 -23.63 16.43
CA LEU A 212 -17.62 -23.57 17.86
C LEU A 212 -18.89 -23.34 18.68
N GLU A 213 -19.77 -22.43 18.24
CA GLU A 213 -21.08 -22.19 18.87
C GLU A 213 -21.93 -23.45 18.91
N ALA A 214 -22.01 -24.21 17.81
CA ALA A 214 -22.72 -25.48 17.77
C ALA A 214 -22.14 -26.53 18.74
N ARG A 215 -20.82 -26.54 18.95
CA ARG A 215 -20.16 -27.43 19.92
C ARG A 215 -20.47 -27.04 21.37
N ILE A 216 -20.47 -25.74 21.68
CA ILE A 216 -20.81 -25.24 23.02
C ILE A 216 -22.24 -25.65 23.38
N LEU A 217 -23.18 -25.45 22.46
CA LEU A 217 -24.60 -25.78 22.66
C LEU A 217 -24.83 -27.28 22.93
N LYS A 218 -24.07 -28.16 22.26
CA LYS A 218 -24.06 -29.60 22.54
C LYS A 218 -23.52 -29.94 23.93
N LEU A 219 -22.42 -29.30 24.33
CA LEU A 219 -21.81 -29.54 25.64
C LEU A 219 -22.73 -29.08 26.78
N GLU A 220 -23.40 -27.94 26.62
CA GLU A 220 -24.39 -27.45 27.58
C GLU A 220 -25.57 -28.42 27.74
N HIS A 221 -26.09 -28.93 26.62
CA HIS A 221 -27.14 -29.95 26.64
C HIS A 221 -26.69 -31.24 27.34
N ASP A 222 -25.53 -31.76 26.98
CA ASP A 222 -24.97 -32.98 27.58
C ASP A 222 -24.70 -32.81 29.09
N GLN A 223 -24.29 -31.61 29.51
CA GLN A 223 -24.07 -31.28 30.91
C GLN A 223 -25.39 -31.24 31.69
N ALA A 224 -26.44 -30.62 31.14
CA ALA A 224 -27.78 -30.61 31.73
C ALA A 224 -28.34 -32.03 31.89
N GLU A 225 -28.21 -32.88 30.88
CA GLU A 225 -28.64 -34.28 30.94
C GLU A 225 -27.92 -35.08 32.04
N ARG A 226 -26.59 -34.88 32.19
CA ARG A 226 -25.81 -35.55 33.23
C ARG A 226 -26.26 -35.16 34.64
N GLU A 227 -26.56 -33.88 34.85
CA GLU A 227 -27.06 -33.39 36.14
C GLU A 227 -28.44 -33.98 36.48
N VAL A 228 -29.37 -34.02 35.51
CA VAL A 228 -30.68 -34.69 35.70
C VAL A 228 -30.51 -36.17 36.07
N LYS A 229 -29.62 -36.90 35.38
CA LYS A 229 -29.36 -38.32 35.67
C LYS A 229 -28.76 -38.53 37.06
N LYS A 230 -27.81 -37.68 37.49
CA LYS A 230 -27.26 -37.73 38.85
C LYS A 230 -28.34 -37.48 39.91
N ASN A 231 -29.14 -36.43 39.73
CA ASN A 231 -30.21 -36.05 40.66
C ASN A 231 -31.26 -37.17 40.79
N ARG A 232 -31.68 -37.78 39.68
CA ARG A 232 -32.59 -38.93 39.70
C ARG A 232 -32.01 -40.13 40.45
N LYS A 233 -30.73 -40.45 40.22
CA LYS A 233 -30.05 -41.57 40.90
C LYS A 233 -29.90 -41.31 42.41
N PHE A 234 -29.64 -40.06 42.80
CA PHE A 234 -29.62 -39.64 44.20
C PHE A 234 -31.01 -39.78 44.84
N GLN A 235 -32.06 -39.25 44.20
CA GLN A 235 -33.45 -39.39 44.65
C GLN A 235 -33.85 -40.85 44.87
N THR A 236 -33.55 -41.74 43.92
CA THR A 236 -33.85 -43.18 44.04
C THR A 236 -33.17 -43.82 45.25
N ARG A 237 -31.91 -43.45 45.53
CA ARG A 237 -31.19 -43.95 46.72
C ARG A 237 -31.82 -43.45 48.02
N CYS A 238 -32.20 -42.18 48.10
CA CYS A 238 -32.89 -41.63 49.28
C CYS A 238 -34.21 -42.37 49.57
N ILE A 239 -35.01 -42.64 48.53
CA ILE A 239 -36.27 -43.41 48.67
C ILE A 239 -35.99 -44.84 49.16
N GLN A 240 -34.98 -45.52 48.61
CA GLN A 240 -34.61 -46.89 49.01
C GLN A 240 -34.21 -46.96 50.49
N ILE A 241 -33.37 -46.03 50.94
CA ILE A 241 -32.92 -45.95 52.35
C ILE A 241 -34.10 -45.70 53.29
N ALA A 242 -35.02 -44.79 52.93
CA ALA A 242 -36.21 -44.52 53.73
C ALA A 242 -37.11 -45.78 53.88
N LYS A 243 -37.30 -46.54 52.79
CA LYS A 243 -38.07 -47.79 52.83
C LYS A 243 -37.45 -48.85 53.73
N GLU A 244 -36.12 -49.02 53.68
CA GLU A 244 -35.40 -50.04 54.46
C GLU A 244 -35.29 -49.69 55.96
N ILE A 245 -35.05 -48.42 56.30
CA ILE A 245 -34.84 -47.99 57.69
C ILE A 245 -36.17 -47.71 58.41
N LEU A 246 -37.11 -47.02 57.76
CA LEU A 246 -38.33 -46.51 58.41
C LEU A 246 -39.53 -47.46 58.28
N LYS A 247 -39.47 -48.48 57.40
CA LYS A 247 -40.57 -49.43 57.09
C LYS A 247 -41.89 -48.75 56.66
N GLU A 248 -41.84 -47.52 56.16
CA GLU A 248 -42.99 -46.77 55.65
C GLU A 248 -42.84 -46.50 54.15
N GLU A 249 -43.95 -46.51 53.40
CA GLU A 249 -43.96 -46.07 51.99
C GLU A 249 -44.17 -44.55 51.91
N PRO A 250 -43.24 -43.80 51.29
CA PRO A 250 -43.38 -42.36 51.17
C PRO A 250 -44.46 -42.00 50.13
N ILE A 251 -45.31 -41.02 50.45
CA ILE A 251 -46.29 -40.44 49.53
C ILE A 251 -45.63 -39.24 48.84
N ILE A 252 -45.42 -39.33 47.53
CA ILE A 252 -44.77 -38.28 46.73
C ILE A 252 -45.86 -37.48 46.01
N GLU A 253 -46.10 -36.23 46.41
CA GLU A 253 -46.99 -35.30 45.70
C GLU A 253 -46.16 -34.31 44.88
N TYR A 254 -46.40 -34.21 43.58
CA TYR A 254 -45.63 -33.36 42.67
C TYR A 254 -46.25 -31.97 42.56
N ARG A 255 -45.52 -30.90 42.95
CA ARG A 255 -45.88 -29.50 42.64
C ARG A 255 -44.91 -28.89 41.63
N PRO A 256 -45.38 -28.03 40.69
CA PRO A 256 -44.51 -27.40 39.71
C PRO A 256 -43.57 -26.37 40.38
N PRO A 257 -42.35 -26.19 39.86
CA PRO A 257 -41.30 -25.43 40.52
C PRO A 257 -41.60 -23.93 40.48
N PHE A 258 -41.84 -23.34 41.65
CA PHE A 258 -41.88 -21.89 41.82
C PHE A 258 -40.45 -21.42 42.10
N LEU A 259 -39.66 -21.20 41.03
CA LEU A 259 -38.33 -20.56 41.02
C LEU A 259 -37.15 -21.34 41.64
N ASN A 260 -36.26 -21.82 40.77
CA ASN A 260 -34.81 -22.07 40.96
C ASN A 260 -34.34 -22.64 42.32
N GLY A 261 -34.46 -23.96 42.49
CA GLY A 261 -33.76 -24.67 43.56
C GLY A 261 -34.51 -25.92 43.98
N LEU A 262 -33.80 -27.05 44.03
CA LEU A 262 -34.35 -28.34 44.46
C LEU A 262 -34.82 -28.26 45.93
N GLU A 263 -36.12 -28.25 46.16
CA GLU A 263 -36.69 -28.75 47.41
C GLU A 263 -37.82 -29.72 47.10
N LEU A 264 -37.59 -30.98 47.48
CA LEU A 264 -38.58 -32.06 47.50
C LEU A 264 -38.97 -32.22 48.96
N ASP A 265 -40.09 -31.63 49.37
CA ASP A 265 -40.68 -31.90 50.66
C ASP A 265 -41.33 -33.29 50.63
N ALA A 266 -40.55 -34.32 50.95
CA ALA A 266 -41.08 -35.65 51.21
C ALA A 266 -41.70 -35.67 52.61
N PHE A 267 -43.03 -35.62 52.69
CA PHE A 267 -43.76 -35.79 53.95
C PHE A 267 -44.09 -37.26 54.20
N PHE A 268 -43.79 -37.72 55.42
CA PHE A 268 -44.24 -39.02 55.92
C PHE A 268 -45.59 -38.82 56.62
N GLN A 269 -46.55 -39.71 56.34
CA GLN A 269 -47.97 -39.58 56.69
C GLN A 269 -48.26 -39.42 58.20
N LYS A 270 -47.25 -39.61 59.06
CA LYS A 270 -47.37 -39.59 60.52
C LYS A 270 -47.14 -38.22 61.18
N TYR A 271 -46.68 -37.20 60.45
CA TYR A 271 -46.36 -35.87 61.00
C TYR A 271 -47.37 -34.78 60.57
N ARG A 272 -48.66 -35.07 60.71
CA ARG A 272 -49.71 -34.04 60.71
C ARG A 272 -49.96 -33.53 62.12
#